data_AF-A0A359KP54-F1
#
_entry.id   AF-A0A359KP54-F1
#
_cell.length_a   1.000
_cell.length_b   1.000
_cell.length_c   1.000
_cell.angle_alpha   90.00
_cell.angle_beta   90.00
_cell.angle_gamma   90.00
#
_symmetry.space_group_name_H-M   'P 1'
#
loop_
_entity.id
_entity.type
_entity.pdbx_description
1 polymer ?
#
loop_
_entity_poly.entity_id
_entity_poly.type
_entity_poly.pdbx_seq_one_letter_code
_entity_poly.pdbx_strand_id
1 'polypeptide(L)'
;PHIGGSSGAALAAVGEIISRSTLAALRGEAVANAVNLPTATLESAELARLTRVAGAAGHLLGVLSSGIPEAVIMRIHGEVVGAVAEHVFLAALSEGLQHWTTTRVTPVNARIVAEQHRIAARIVAADGRQPAPADAIDFSFEAAGDGAHVVRIRWSGGSAGIIEVDRFSLDHPLAGDMLITHHRDRPGMIGHVGMILGRHDVNIAGMQVGRHYRGGEA
;
A
#
# COMPACT_ATOMS: atom_id res chain seq x y z
N PRO A 1 -27.29 -12.51 -6.54
CA PRO A 1 -26.67 -13.50 -7.46
C PRO A 1 -25.32 -12.98 -7.98
N HIS A 2 -24.23 -13.65 -7.61
CA HIS A 2 -22.84 -13.23 -7.82
C HIS A 2 -22.37 -13.73 -9.21
N ILE A 3 -22.59 -12.94 -10.26
CA ILE A 3 -22.29 -13.32 -11.67
C ILE A 3 -21.01 -12.71 -12.25
N GLY A 4 -20.31 -11.88 -11.47
CA GLY A 4 -19.11 -11.16 -11.92
C GLY A 4 -17.86 -12.04 -12.18
N GLY A 5 -17.92 -13.35 -11.90
CA GLY A 5 -16.82 -14.29 -12.13
C GLY A 5 -17.19 -15.49 -13.01
N SER A 6 -18.37 -15.47 -13.65
CA SER A 6 -18.98 -16.65 -14.28
C SER A 6 -18.76 -16.74 -15.80
N SER A 7 -17.94 -15.85 -16.38
CA SER A 7 -17.64 -15.94 -17.81
C SER A 7 -16.70 -17.11 -18.08
N GLY A 8 -16.87 -17.80 -19.22
CA GLY A 8 -15.98 -18.91 -19.60
C GLY A 8 -14.50 -18.50 -19.65
N ALA A 9 -14.23 -17.24 -20.03
CA ALA A 9 -12.89 -16.66 -20.02
C ALA A 9 -12.32 -16.49 -18.60
N ALA A 10 -13.14 -16.05 -17.63
CA ALA A 10 -12.70 -15.92 -16.24
C ALA A 10 -12.41 -17.29 -15.61
N LEU A 11 -13.25 -18.29 -15.88
CA LEU A 11 -13.03 -19.66 -15.40
C LEU A 11 -11.79 -20.31 -16.02
N ALA A 12 -11.53 -20.08 -17.31
CA ALA A 12 -10.33 -20.57 -17.98
C ALA A 12 -9.05 -19.97 -17.38
N ALA A 13 -9.04 -18.65 -17.14
CA ALA A 13 -7.93 -17.98 -16.49
C ALA A 13 -7.69 -18.52 -15.06
N VAL A 14 -8.75 -18.71 -14.27
CA VAL A 14 -8.64 -19.32 -12.93
C VAL A 14 -8.10 -20.75 -12.99
N GLY A 15 -8.58 -21.56 -13.94
CA GLY A 15 -8.09 -22.92 -14.14
C GLY A 15 -6.59 -22.97 -14.43
N GLU A 16 -6.13 -22.11 -15.34
CA GLU A 16 -4.70 -22.01 -15.68
C GLU A 16 -3.85 -21.59 -14.47
N ILE A 17 -4.33 -20.64 -13.67
CA ILE A 17 -3.68 -20.18 -12.45
C ILE A 17 -3.52 -21.33 -11.45
N ILE A 18 -4.60 -22.09 -11.21
CA ILE A 18 -4.58 -23.23 -10.30
C ILE A 18 -3.60 -24.28 -10.80
N SER A 19 -3.68 -24.69 -12.07
CA SER A 19 -2.79 -25.71 -12.64
C SER A 19 -1.31 -25.32 -12.54
N ARG A 20 -0.97 -24.06 -12.88
CA ARG A 20 0.40 -23.55 -12.80
C ARG A 20 0.89 -23.51 -11.35
N SER A 21 0.03 -23.09 -10.43
CA SER A 21 0.34 -23.03 -9.01
C SER A 21 0.56 -24.39 -8.38
N THR A 22 -0.28 -25.37 -8.72
CA THR A 22 -0.15 -26.75 -8.26
C THR A 22 1.13 -27.40 -8.78
N LEU A 23 1.47 -27.18 -10.05
CA LEU A 23 2.72 -27.69 -10.63
C LEU A 23 3.96 -27.09 -9.96
N ALA A 24 3.97 -25.78 -9.72
CA ALA A 24 5.06 -25.12 -9.00
C ALA A 24 5.20 -25.66 -7.56
N ALA A 25 4.08 -25.83 -6.85
CA ALA A 25 4.07 -26.39 -5.49
C ALA A 25 4.65 -27.81 -5.43
N LEU A 26 4.25 -28.68 -6.36
CA LEU A 26 4.75 -30.06 -6.45
C LEU A 26 6.24 -30.14 -6.78
N ARG A 27 6.80 -29.10 -7.40
CA ARG A 27 8.23 -29.00 -7.75
C ARG A 27 9.06 -28.30 -6.67
N GLY A 28 8.44 -27.85 -5.58
CA GLY A 28 9.12 -27.02 -4.57
C GLY A 28 9.50 -25.64 -5.08
N GLU A 29 8.90 -25.18 -6.18
CA GLU A 29 9.11 -23.85 -6.75
C GLU A 29 8.24 -22.82 -6.02
N ALA A 30 8.68 -21.55 -6.02
CA ALA A 30 7.88 -20.47 -5.47
C ALA A 30 6.57 -20.31 -6.26
N VAL A 31 5.43 -20.44 -5.58
CA VAL A 31 4.11 -20.33 -6.19
C VAL A 31 3.68 -18.86 -6.20
N ALA A 32 3.32 -18.34 -7.37
CA ALA A 32 2.94 -16.94 -7.57
C ALA A 32 1.60 -16.52 -6.91
N ASN A 33 0.98 -17.42 -6.15
CA ASN A 33 -0.22 -17.18 -5.35
C ASN A 33 0.11 -17.48 -3.89
N ALA A 34 0.38 -16.39 -3.16
CA ALA A 34 1.03 -16.37 -1.85
C ALA A 34 0.30 -17.15 -0.75
N VAL A 35 0.63 -18.44 -0.62
CA VAL A 35 0.35 -19.23 0.59
C VAL A 35 1.61 -19.97 1.06
N ASN A 36 2.79 -19.40 0.81
CA ASN A 36 4.06 -19.97 1.27
C ASN A 36 4.41 -19.59 2.73
N LEU A 37 3.55 -18.85 3.43
CA LEU A 37 3.65 -18.64 4.86
C LEU A 37 2.71 -19.63 5.58
N PRO A 38 3.19 -20.38 6.58
CA PRO A 38 2.32 -21.19 7.43
C PRO A 38 1.18 -20.33 7.99
N THR A 39 -0.04 -20.85 8.05
CA THR A 39 -1.21 -20.12 8.58
C THR A 39 -0.94 -19.58 9.98
N ALA A 40 -0.24 -20.33 10.83
CA ALA A 40 0.17 -19.90 12.16
C ALA A 40 1.06 -18.64 12.17
N THR A 41 1.85 -18.42 11.12
CA THR A 41 2.68 -17.22 10.96
C THR A 41 1.82 -16.02 10.56
N LEU A 42 0.84 -16.22 9.67
CA LEU A 42 -0.14 -15.21 9.24
C LEU A 42 -1.05 -14.74 10.38
N GLU A 43 -1.36 -15.64 11.32
CA GLU A 43 -2.19 -15.35 12.50
C GLU A 43 -1.43 -14.69 13.66
N SER A 44 -0.11 -14.52 13.54
CA SER A 44 0.63 -13.75 14.55
C SER A 44 0.11 -12.32 14.61
N ALA A 45 -0.14 -11.82 15.83
CA ALA A 45 -0.72 -10.48 16.02
C ALA A 45 0.13 -9.36 15.39
N GLU A 46 1.44 -9.57 15.34
CA GLU A 46 2.40 -8.68 14.69
C GLU A 46 2.23 -8.67 13.16
N LEU A 47 2.24 -9.84 12.52
CA LEU A 47 2.08 -9.89 11.06
C LEU A 47 0.67 -9.45 10.63
N ALA A 48 -0.36 -9.75 11.42
CA ALA A 48 -1.71 -9.26 11.18
C ALA A 48 -1.78 -7.72 11.23
N ARG A 49 -1.07 -7.09 12.18
CA ARG A 49 -0.96 -5.62 12.26
C ARG A 49 -0.24 -5.06 11.05
N LEU A 50 0.92 -5.62 10.69
CA LEU A 50 1.69 -5.22 9.53
C LEU A 50 0.85 -5.32 8.25
N THR A 51 0.11 -6.43 8.08
CA THR A 51 -0.78 -6.66 6.93
C THR A 51 -1.85 -5.58 6.83
N ARG A 52 -2.48 -5.21 7.96
CA ARG A 52 -3.51 -4.16 7.99
C ARG A 52 -2.92 -2.80 7.61
N VAL A 53 -1.73 -2.48 8.12
CA VAL A 53 -1.06 -1.20 7.83
C VAL A 53 -0.60 -1.15 6.37
N ALA A 54 -0.11 -2.25 5.81
CA ALA A 54 0.23 -2.35 4.39
C ALA A 54 -0.99 -2.17 3.50
N GLY A 55 -2.12 -2.81 3.84
CA GLY A 55 -3.40 -2.58 3.15
C GLY A 55 -3.84 -1.12 3.21
N ALA A 56 -3.77 -0.49 4.38
CA ALA A 56 -4.08 0.94 4.53
C ALA A 56 -3.14 1.84 3.69
N ALA A 57 -1.85 1.51 3.59
CA ALA A 57 -0.91 2.21 2.74
C ALA A 57 -1.26 2.07 1.24
N GLY A 58 -1.67 0.87 0.82
CA GLY A 58 -2.17 0.60 -0.52
C GLY A 58 -3.44 1.38 -0.85
N HIS A 59 -4.41 1.36 0.06
CA HIS A 59 -5.63 2.16 -0.06
C HIS A 59 -5.33 3.65 -0.19
N LEU A 60 -4.44 4.16 0.67
CA LEU A 60 -4.03 5.57 0.64
C LEU A 60 -3.36 5.94 -0.68
N LEU A 61 -2.46 5.09 -1.21
CA LEU A 61 -1.89 5.29 -2.53
C LEU A 61 -2.95 5.35 -3.64
N GLY A 62 -3.96 4.49 -3.57
CA GLY A 62 -5.07 4.50 -4.53
C GLY A 62 -5.92 5.77 -4.45
N VAL A 63 -6.13 6.32 -3.25
CA VAL A 63 -6.85 7.59 -3.04
C VAL A 63 -6.05 8.79 -3.55
N LEU A 64 -4.74 8.81 -3.27
CA LEU A 64 -3.85 9.91 -3.70
C LEU A 64 -3.65 9.90 -5.22
N SER A 65 -3.48 8.71 -5.81
CA SER A 65 -3.27 8.54 -7.24
C SER A 65 -4.60 8.55 -8.00
N SER A 66 -4.96 9.72 -8.52
CA SER A 66 -6.21 9.94 -9.27
C SER A 66 -6.36 9.14 -10.58
N GLY A 67 -5.31 8.47 -11.04
CA GLY A 67 -5.27 7.68 -12.28
C GLY A 67 -4.59 6.34 -12.10
N ILE A 68 -4.65 5.49 -13.14
CA ILE A 68 -3.96 4.20 -13.13
C ILE A 68 -2.44 4.46 -13.21
N PRO A 69 -1.64 4.03 -12.23
CA PRO A 69 -0.20 4.23 -12.26
C PRO A 69 0.47 3.32 -13.29
N GLU A 70 1.65 3.70 -13.75
CA GLU A 70 2.47 2.87 -14.64
C GLU A 70 3.09 1.68 -13.88
N ALA A 71 3.39 1.88 -12.59
CA ALA A 71 3.95 0.85 -11.74
C ALA A 71 3.55 1.04 -10.27
N VAL A 72 3.50 -0.07 -9.54
CA VAL A 72 3.49 -0.11 -8.08
C VAL A 72 4.79 -0.75 -7.61
N ILE A 73 5.58 0.02 -6.88
CA ILE A 73 6.94 -0.39 -6.47
C ILE A 73 7.00 -0.38 -4.95
N MET A 74 7.37 -1.51 -4.34
CA MET A 74 7.71 -1.56 -2.92
C MET A 74 9.22 -1.62 -2.75
N ARG A 75 9.79 -0.61 -2.09
CA ARG A 75 11.19 -0.59 -1.65
C ARG A 75 11.30 -0.99 -0.20
N ILE A 76 12.22 -1.90 0.10
CA ILE A 76 12.46 -2.40 1.45
C ILE A 76 13.79 -1.88 1.96
N HIS A 77 13.78 -1.24 3.14
CA HIS A 77 14.98 -0.88 3.89
C HIS A 77 15.02 -1.72 5.16
N GLY A 78 16.07 -2.52 5.34
CA GLY A 78 16.19 -3.51 6.40
C GLY A 78 16.09 -4.95 5.87
N GLU A 79 16.28 -5.92 6.76
CA GLU A 79 16.24 -7.34 6.42
C GLU A 79 14.88 -7.95 6.76
N VAL A 80 14.26 -8.61 5.79
CA VAL A 80 12.98 -9.30 5.96
C VAL A 80 12.96 -10.57 5.10
N VAL A 81 12.30 -11.61 5.60
CA VAL A 81 12.12 -12.85 4.83
C VAL A 81 11.30 -12.57 3.57
N GLY A 82 11.73 -13.08 2.43
CA GLY A 82 11.09 -12.81 1.13
C GLY A 82 9.59 -13.14 1.09
N ALA A 83 9.15 -14.19 1.80
CA ALA A 83 7.73 -14.53 1.89
C ALA A 83 6.91 -13.46 2.64
N VAL A 84 7.47 -12.83 3.68
CA VAL A 84 6.84 -11.72 4.40
C VAL A 84 6.81 -10.48 3.52
N ALA A 85 7.90 -10.18 2.81
CA ALA A 85 7.93 -9.07 1.84
C ALA A 85 6.85 -9.22 0.77
N GLU A 86 6.73 -10.39 0.15
CA GLU A 86 5.71 -10.67 -0.86
C GLU A 86 4.29 -10.51 -0.29
N HIS A 87 4.04 -11.04 0.91
CA HIS A 87 2.74 -10.90 1.58
C HIS A 87 2.36 -9.43 1.84
N VAL A 88 3.30 -8.66 2.38
CA VAL A 88 3.14 -7.22 2.64
C VAL A 88 2.88 -6.46 1.33
N PHE A 89 3.60 -6.81 0.26
CA PHE A 89 3.39 -6.22 -1.05
C PHE A 89 2.00 -6.49 -1.62
N LEU A 90 1.56 -7.75 -1.58
CA LEU A 90 0.26 -8.15 -2.13
C LEU A 90 -0.91 -7.56 -1.34
N ALA A 91 -0.77 -7.39 -0.02
CA ALA A 91 -1.75 -6.69 0.79
C ALA A 91 -1.95 -5.24 0.30
N ALA A 92 -0.86 -4.47 0.18
CA ALA A 92 -0.91 -3.09 -0.31
C ALA A 92 -1.39 -3.00 -1.77
N LEU A 93 -0.84 -3.84 -2.65
CA LEU A 93 -1.19 -3.85 -4.08
C LEU A 93 -2.68 -4.14 -4.28
N SER A 94 -3.25 -5.08 -3.53
CA SER A 94 -4.66 -5.43 -3.65
C SER A 94 -5.60 -4.29 -3.26
N GLU A 95 -5.26 -3.51 -2.23
CA GLU A 95 -6.03 -2.34 -1.78
C GLU A 95 -5.88 -1.15 -2.74
N GLY A 96 -4.69 -0.91 -3.28
CA GLY A 96 -4.48 0.15 -4.28
C GLY A 96 -5.24 -0.14 -5.58
N LEU A 97 -5.18 -1.37 -6.07
CA LEU A 97 -5.88 -1.78 -7.29
C LEU A 97 -7.40 -1.60 -7.19
N GLN A 98 -8.02 -1.73 -6.01
CA GLN A 98 -9.46 -1.50 -5.84
C GLN A 98 -9.90 -0.08 -6.25
N HIS A 99 -9.00 0.91 -6.23
CA HIS A 99 -9.28 2.27 -6.70
C HIS A 99 -9.09 2.44 -8.21
N TRP A 100 -8.21 1.64 -8.81
CA TRP A 100 -7.83 1.76 -10.23
C TRP A 100 -8.58 0.79 -11.15
N THR A 101 -9.28 -0.19 -10.60
CA THR A 101 -10.05 -1.18 -11.35
C THR A 101 -11.42 -1.43 -10.74
N THR A 102 -12.38 -1.81 -11.58
CA THR A 102 -13.70 -2.32 -11.17
C THR A 102 -13.67 -3.83 -10.88
N THR A 103 -12.57 -4.51 -11.19
CA THR A 103 -12.42 -5.95 -10.93
C THR A 103 -12.24 -6.19 -9.43
N ARG A 104 -12.90 -7.21 -8.88
CA ARG A 104 -12.68 -7.59 -7.48
C ARG A 104 -11.24 -8.10 -7.29
N VAL A 105 -10.49 -7.40 -6.46
CA VAL A 105 -9.09 -7.71 -6.16
C VAL A 105 -8.95 -8.38 -4.80
N THR A 106 -8.01 -9.30 -4.71
CA THR A 106 -7.58 -10.03 -3.52
C THR A 106 -6.05 -10.14 -3.57
N PRO A 107 -5.35 -10.35 -2.45
CA PRO A 107 -3.90 -10.59 -2.48
C PRO A 107 -3.50 -11.74 -3.41
N VAL A 108 -4.37 -12.74 -3.59
CA VAL A 108 -4.13 -13.90 -4.46
C VAL A 108 -4.09 -13.51 -5.94
N ASN A 109 -5.03 -12.68 -6.41
CA ASN A 109 -5.11 -12.31 -7.83
C ASN A 109 -4.50 -10.93 -8.16
N ALA A 110 -3.95 -10.21 -7.18
CA ALA A 110 -3.49 -8.83 -7.33
C ALA A 110 -2.47 -8.65 -8.46
N ARG A 111 -1.47 -9.53 -8.59
CA ARG A 111 -0.46 -9.43 -9.66
C ARG A 111 -1.06 -9.60 -11.06
N ILE A 112 -2.03 -10.50 -11.19
CA ILE A 112 -2.69 -10.79 -12.47
C ILE A 112 -3.56 -9.62 -12.88
N VAL A 113 -4.31 -9.05 -11.93
CA VAL A 113 -5.11 -7.84 -12.16
C VAL A 113 -4.19 -6.66 -12.53
N ALA A 114 -3.07 -6.48 -11.84
CA ALA A 114 -2.10 -5.44 -12.20
C ALA A 114 -1.61 -5.60 -13.65
N GLU A 115 -1.24 -6.81 -14.07
CA GLU A 115 -0.80 -7.10 -15.44
C GLU A 115 -1.88 -6.80 -16.48
N GLN A 116 -3.14 -7.17 -16.21
CA GLN A 116 -4.28 -6.87 -17.10
C GLN A 116 -4.48 -5.36 -17.30
N HIS A 117 -4.17 -4.57 -16.28
CA HIS A 117 -4.22 -3.11 -16.32
C HIS A 117 -2.89 -2.47 -16.76
N ARG A 118 -1.89 -3.27 -17.18
CA ARG A 118 -0.55 -2.83 -17.58
C ARG A 118 0.23 -2.09 -16.48
N ILE A 119 -0.07 -2.40 -15.22
CA ILE A 119 0.61 -1.84 -14.05
C ILE A 119 1.77 -2.77 -13.69
N ALA A 120 3.00 -2.28 -13.74
CA ALA A 120 4.17 -3.07 -13.34
C ALA A 120 4.25 -3.19 -11.82
N ALA A 121 4.14 -4.41 -11.27
CA ALA A 121 4.19 -4.66 -9.82
C ALA A 121 5.57 -5.20 -9.38
N ARG A 122 6.38 -4.40 -8.68
CA ARG A 122 7.79 -4.73 -8.36
C ARG A 122 8.11 -4.62 -6.87
N ILE A 123 8.97 -5.51 -6.40
CA ILE A 123 9.63 -5.41 -5.09
C ILE A 123 11.11 -5.18 -5.35
N VAL A 124 11.69 -4.17 -4.69
CA VAL A 124 13.08 -3.75 -4.88
C VAL A 124 13.74 -3.63 -3.52
N ALA A 125 14.95 -4.17 -3.37
CA ALA A 125 15.78 -3.89 -2.20
C ALA A 125 16.30 -2.46 -2.31
N ALA A 126 16.22 -1.68 -1.24
CA ALA A 126 16.71 -0.30 -1.29
C ALA A 126 18.24 -0.24 -1.40
N ASP A 127 18.73 0.68 -2.22
CA ASP A 127 20.15 0.87 -2.51
C ASP A 127 20.90 1.57 -1.35
N GLY A 128 20.83 1.07 -0.11
CA GLY A 128 21.71 1.44 1.02
C GLY A 128 21.87 2.93 1.40
N ARG A 129 21.22 3.87 0.71
CA ARG A 129 21.44 5.32 0.81
C ARG A 129 20.79 5.93 2.04
N GLN A 130 19.80 5.24 2.61
CA GLN A 130 19.16 5.62 3.85
C GLN A 130 18.82 4.34 4.64
N PRO A 131 19.66 3.93 5.59
CA PRO A 131 19.36 2.74 6.39
C PRO A 131 18.12 3.00 7.25
N ALA A 132 17.29 1.96 7.41
CA ALA A 132 16.25 1.97 8.45
C ALA A 132 16.93 2.10 9.84
N PRO A 133 16.23 2.62 10.86
CA PRO A 133 16.71 2.56 12.24
C PRO A 133 17.07 1.12 12.63
N ALA A 134 18.01 0.95 13.56
CA ALA A 134 18.33 -0.37 14.10
C ALA A 134 17.05 -1.07 14.60
N ASP A 135 16.90 -2.34 14.27
CA ASP A 135 15.74 -3.18 14.62
C ASP A 135 14.39 -2.68 14.04
N ALA A 136 14.43 -1.99 12.89
CA ALA A 136 13.25 -1.59 12.13
C ALA A 136 13.36 -1.97 10.65
N ILE A 137 12.20 -2.24 10.04
CA ILE A 137 12.07 -2.48 8.60
C ILE A 137 11.11 -1.43 8.05
N ASP A 138 11.56 -0.67 7.05
CA ASP A 138 10.74 0.31 6.35
C ASP A 138 10.33 -0.22 4.98
N PHE A 139 9.02 -0.22 4.70
CA PHE A 139 8.47 -0.53 3.39
C PHE A 139 7.93 0.77 2.78
N SER A 140 8.51 1.18 1.65
CA SER A 140 8.07 2.36 0.90
C SER A 140 7.34 1.91 -0.35
N PHE A 141 6.03 2.15 -0.40
CA PHE A 141 5.19 1.85 -1.55
C PHE A 141 5.07 3.09 -2.42
N GLU A 142 5.31 2.95 -3.72
CA GLU A 142 5.20 4.02 -4.70
C GLU A 142 4.18 3.63 -5.76
N ALA A 143 3.23 4.53 -6.05
CA ALA A 143 2.44 4.52 -7.26
C ALA A 143 3.13 5.45 -8.28
N ALA A 144 3.86 4.89 -9.24
CA ALA A 144 4.70 5.62 -10.18
C ALA A 144 3.91 6.07 -11.42
N GLY A 145 4.30 7.21 -11.98
CA GLY A 145 3.67 7.84 -13.14
C GLY A 145 3.78 9.36 -13.05
N ASP A 146 2.96 10.07 -13.82
CA ASP A 146 2.79 11.51 -13.63
C ASP A 146 2.04 11.78 -12.32
N GLY A 147 2.62 12.60 -11.44
CA GLY A 147 2.13 12.76 -10.07
C GLY A 147 2.37 11.54 -9.17
N ALA A 148 3.58 10.97 -9.21
CA ALA A 148 3.92 9.82 -8.36
C ALA A 148 3.72 10.12 -6.86
N HIS A 149 3.12 9.16 -6.16
CA HIS A 149 2.89 9.21 -4.72
C HIS A 149 3.62 8.10 -4.00
N VAL A 150 4.07 8.37 -2.77
CA VAL A 150 4.80 7.43 -1.94
C VAL A 150 4.15 7.33 -0.56
N VAL A 151 4.00 6.12 -0.03
CA VAL A 151 3.57 5.91 1.37
C VAL A 151 4.58 4.99 2.02
N ARG A 152 5.18 5.43 3.13
CA ARG A 152 6.14 4.62 3.90
C ARG A 152 5.51 4.12 5.18
N ILE A 153 5.68 2.83 5.42
CA ILE A 153 5.34 2.20 6.69
C ILE A 153 6.61 1.72 7.38
N ARG A 154 6.60 1.75 8.71
CA ARG A 154 7.66 1.19 9.56
C ARG A 154 7.12 0.02 10.34
N TRP A 155 7.90 -1.06 10.41
CA TRP A 155 7.66 -2.21 11.25
C TRP A 155 8.82 -2.38 12.23
N SER A 156 8.54 -2.32 13.53
CA SER A 156 9.55 -2.46 14.59
C SER A 156 8.89 -2.89 15.90
N GLY A 157 9.53 -3.82 16.62
CA GLY A 157 9.14 -4.24 17.97
C GLY A 157 7.67 -4.67 18.12
N GLY A 158 7.11 -5.44 17.19
CA GLY A 158 5.69 -5.86 17.27
C GLY A 158 4.68 -4.83 16.76
N SER A 159 5.13 -3.63 16.39
CA SER A 159 4.28 -2.52 15.97
C SER A 159 4.54 -2.12 14.52
N ALA A 160 3.48 -1.70 13.82
CA ALA A 160 3.56 -1.19 12.46
C ALA A 160 2.70 0.06 12.31
N GLY A 161 3.13 1.01 11.47
CA GLY A 161 2.39 2.24 11.19
C GLY A 161 2.87 2.97 9.94
N ILE A 162 1.99 3.76 9.32
CA ILE A 162 2.35 4.70 8.24
C ILE A 162 3.10 5.87 8.88
N ILE A 163 4.34 6.10 8.45
CA ILE A 163 5.25 7.11 9.02
C ILE A 163 5.59 8.24 8.04
N GLU A 164 5.24 8.10 6.77
CA GLU A 164 5.45 9.14 5.77
C GLU A 164 4.43 9.01 4.65
N VAL A 165 3.96 10.16 4.17
CA VAL A 165 3.18 10.28 2.94
C VAL A 165 3.88 11.31 2.05
N ASP A 166 4.19 10.90 0.84
CA ASP A 166 5.06 11.53 -0.15
C ASP A 166 6.43 11.92 0.40
N ARG A 167 6.54 13.14 0.91
CA ARG A 167 7.78 13.74 1.46
C ARG A 167 7.57 14.30 2.86
N PHE A 168 6.40 14.05 3.44
CA PHE A 168 6.00 14.57 4.73
C PHE A 168 6.00 13.44 5.74
N SER A 169 7.05 13.42 6.57
CA SER A 169 7.16 12.49 7.69
C SER A 169 6.12 12.81 8.75
N LEU A 170 5.60 11.79 9.40
CA LEU A 170 4.55 11.88 10.41
C LEU A 170 5.13 11.71 11.81
N ASP A 171 4.69 12.55 12.77
CA ASP A 171 5.12 12.44 14.17
C ASP A 171 4.44 11.24 14.86
N HIS A 172 3.25 10.89 14.40
CA HIS A 172 2.47 9.75 14.87
C HIS A 172 1.91 8.94 13.70
N PRO A 173 1.82 7.60 13.83
CA PRO A 173 1.20 6.78 12.81
C PRO A 173 -0.25 7.19 12.50
N LEU A 174 -0.60 7.17 11.22
CA LEU A 174 -1.97 7.41 10.77
C LEU A 174 -2.96 6.41 11.36
N ALA A 175 -4.08 6.92 11.89
CA ALA A 175 -5.17 6.11 12.42
C ALA A 175 -6.51 6.88 12.38
N GLY A 176 -7.61 6.16 12.17
CA GLY A 176 -8.96 6.71 12.18
C GLY A 176 -9.37 7.41 10.87
N ASP A 177 -10.34 8.31 10.98
CA ASP A 177 -10.82 9.12 9.85
C ASP A 177 -9.82 10.24 9.54
N MET A 178 -9.44 10.36 8.27
CA MET A 178 -8.37 11.27 7.86
C MET A 178 -8.82 12.21 6.75
N LEU A 179 -8.39 13.46 6.87
CA LEU A 179 -8.43 14.44 5.79
C LEU A 179 -7.00 14.77 5.38
N ILE A 180 -6.66 14.49 4.12
CA ILE A 180 -5.35 14.82 3.53
C ILE A 180 -5.59 15.86 2.44
N THR A 181 -4.83 16.94 2.48
CA THR A 181 -4.95 18.04 1.51
C THR A 181 -3.58 18.52 1.08
N HIS A 182 -3.38 18.64 -0.23
CA HIS A 182 -2.25 19.38 -0.80
C HIS A 182 -2.71 20.79 -1.17
N HIS A 183 -1.93 21.80 -0.79
CA HIS A 183 -2.25 23.18 -1.04
C HIS A 183 -1.00 24.04 -1.21
N ARG A 184 -1.18 25.29 -1.65
CA ARG A 184 -0.09 26.28 -1.64
C ARG A 184 0.01 26.93 -0.28
N ASP A 185 1.20 26.94 0.31
CA ASP A 185 1.50 27.62 1.58
C ASP A 185 1.24 29.13 1.44
N ARG A 186 0.10 29.57 1.95
CA ARG A 186 -0.32 30.98 1.97
C ARG A 186 -0.85 31.35 3.36
N PRO A 187 -0.62 32.60 3.82
CA PRO A 187 -1.17 33.04 5.09
C PRO A 187 -2.68 32.79 5.19
N GLY A 188 -3.10 32.17 6.30
CA GLY A 188 -4.52 31.90 6.58
C GLY A 188 -5.05 30.55 6.09
N MET A 189 -4.30 29.77 5.30
CA MET A 189 -4.79 28.49 4.74
C MET A 189 -5.23 27.48 5.81
N ILE A 190 -4.40 27.23 6.83
CA ILE A 190 -4.73 26.30 7.91
C ILE A 190 -5.99 26.74 8.67
N GLY A 191 -6.10 28.04 8.97
CA GLY A 191 -7.28 28.60 9.63
C GLY A 191 -8.54 28.47 8.78
N HIS A 192 -8.41 28.58 7.46
CA HIS A 192 -9.52 28.38 6.52
C HIS A 192 -10.05 26.94 6.55
N VAL A 193 -9.15 25.94 6.52
CA VAL A 193 -9.52 24.52 6.62
C VAL A 193 -10.22 24.24 7.95
N GLY A 194 -9.65 24.70 9.07
CA GLY A 194 -10.26 24.52 10.39
C GLY A 194 -11.64 25.17 10.50
N MET A 195 -11.83 26.34 9.88
CA MET A 195 -13.13 27.02 9.87
C MET A 195 -14.18 26.31 9.02
N ILE A 196 -13.79 25.69 7.90
CA ILE A 196 -14.70 24.84 7.11
C ILE A 196 -15.15 23.65 7.94
N LEU A 197 -14.22 22.92 8.56
CA LEU A 197 -14.53 21.75 9.37
C LEU A 197 -15.44 22.10 10.56
N GLY A 198 -15.13 23.18 11.28
CA GLY A 198 -15.94 23.64 12.41
C GLY A 198 -17.36 24.06 12.02
N ARG A 199 -17.58 24.62 10.80
CA ARG A 199 -18.93 24.93 10.30
C ARG A 199 -19.79 23.68 10.06
N HIS A 200 -19.15 22.53 9.86
CA HIS A 200 -19.81 21.25 9.67
C HIS A 200 -19.77 20.37 10.92
N ASP A 201 -19.43 20.94 12.09
CA ASP A 201 -19.33 20.24 13.38
C ASP A 201 -18.34 19.04 13.35
N VAL A 202 -17.29 19.17 12.55
CA VAL A 202 -16.23 18.16 12.45
C VAL A 202 -15.08 18.53 13.39
N ASN A 203 -14.87 17.70 14.42
CA ASN A 203 -13.75 17.85 15.36
C ASN A 203 -12.43 17.37 14.76
N ILE A 204 -11.33 17.98 15.21
CA ILE A 204 -9.96 17.64 14.80
C ILE A 204 -9.23 17.06 16.02
N ALA A 205 -9.00 15.75 16.03
CA ALA A 205 -8.30 15.06 17.11
C ALA A 205 -6.77 15.30 17.06
N GLY A 206 -6.25 15.58 15.88
CA GLY A 206 -4.84 15.90 15.64
C GLY A 206 -4.68 16.55 14.26
N MET A 207 -3.67 17.40 14.12
CA MET A 207 -3.33 18.03 12.86
C MET A 207 -1.82 18.06 12.73
N GLN A 208 -1.33 17.61 11.59
CA GLN A 208 0.06 17.74 11.21
C GLN A 208 0.14 18.50 9.88
N VAL A 209 1.06 19.45 9.81
CA VAL A 209 1.29 20.29 8.63
C VAL A 209 2.76 20.28 8.26
N GLY A 210 3.04 20.04 6.99
CA GLY A 210 4.37 20.14 6.41
C GLY A 210 4.38 21.18 5.31
N ARG A 211 5.55 21.70 4.97
CA ARG A 211 5.73 22.49 3.74
C ARG A 211 7.05 22.12 3.09
N HIS A 212 7.07 22.07 1.77
CA HIS A 212 8.29 21.78 1.02
C HIS A 212 9.30 22.93 1.10
N TYR A 213 8.83 24.16 0.86
CA TYR A 213 9.53 25.41 1.13
C TYR A 213 8.51 26.53 1.35
N ARG A 214 8.95 27.66 1.91
CA ARG A 214 8.06 28.80 2.19
C ARG A 214 7.39 29.29 0.89
N GLY A 215 6.05 29.24 0.85
CA GLY A 215 5.26 29.62 -0.32
C GLY A 215 5.10 28.55 -1.41
N GLY A 216 5.68 27.36 -1.19
CA GLY A 216 5.56 26.20 -2.08
C GLY A 216 4.34 25.33 -1.76
N GLU A 217 4.43 24.05 -2.12
CA GLU A 217 3.43 23.04 -1.75
C GLU A 217 3.54 22.65 -0.27
N ALA A 218 2.38 22.45 0.34
CA ALA A 218 2.16 22.08 1.74
C ALA A 218 1.03 21.06 1.85
#